data_AF-A0A822AP98-F1
#
_entry.id   AF-A0A822AP98-F1
#
_cell.length_a   1.000
_cell.length_b   1.000
_cell.length_c   1.000
_cell.angle_alpha   90.00
_cell.angle_beta   90.00
_cell.angle_gamma   90.00
#
_symmetry.space_group_name_H-M   'P 1'
#
loop_
_entity.id
_entity.type
_entity.pdbx_description
1 polymer ?
#
loop_
_entity_poly.entity_id
_entity_poly.type
_entity_poly.pdbx_seq_one_letter_code
_entity_poly.pdbx_strand_id
1 'polypeptide(L)'
;LTIEYCSFPFEQLLQLLSFTPNLHILKFQSISFNQNNFMLIQQNETFIYVSKINQVKSLDVRESCTLECIEMIMNLFPQIEYIKTGLNKKEIEPIGRFLFSKINKKIYKLLFLCISYTPKIYLKKLKTFIKLENLLDDYFIDLVDYNLCIWR
;
A
#
# COMPACT_ATOMS: atom_id res chain seq x y z
N LEU A 1 2.16 9.31 -16.62
CA LEU A 1 3.58 8.90 -16.51
C LEU A 1 3.67 7.64 -15.65
N THR A 2 4.56 6.72 -16.00
CA THR A 2 4.84 5.48 -15.23
C THR A 2 6.34 5.38 -15.04
N ILE A 3 6.78 5.02 -13.84
CA ILE A 3 8.19 4.83 -13.49
C ILE A 3 8.34 3.42 -12.92
N GLU A 4 9.33 2.68 -13.41
CA GLU A 4 9.70 1.33 -12.96
C GLU A 4 11.16 1.31 -12.51
N TYR A 5 11.43 0.81 -11.30
CA TYR A 5 12.79 0.82 -10.73
C TYR A 5 13.07 -0.34 -9.75
N CYS A 6 14.34 -0.75 -9.63
CA CYS A 6 14.75 -1.96 -8.89
C CYS A 6 14.96 -1.77 -7.38
N SER A 7 15.52 -0.64 -6.94
CA SER A 7 15.64 -0.32 -5.51
C SER A 7 15.75 1.19 -5.39
N PHE A 8 14.70 1.83 -4.88
CA PHE A 8 14.65 3.28 -4.77
C PHE A 8 14.74 3.68 -3.30
N PRO A 9 15.80 4.40 -2.87
CA PRO A 9 15.82 5.04 -1.57
C PRO A 9 14.62 5.97 -1.44
N PHE A 10 13.96 5.93 -0.30
CA PHE A 10 12.72 6.68 -0.12
C PHE A 10 12.90 8.20 -0.26
N GLU A 11 14.04 8.72 0.19
CA GLU A 11 14.37 10.14 0.07
C GLU A 11 14.47 10.58 -1.39
N GLN A 12 14.99 9.71 -2.27
CA GLN A 12 15.01 9.95 -3.71
C GLN A 12 13.59 9.89 -4.28
N LEU A 13 12.70 9.03 -3.75
CA LEU A 13 11.29 8.99 -4.15
C LEU A 13 10.62 10.34 -3.88
N LEU A 14 10.85 10.91 -2.71
CA LEU A 14 10.30 12.21 -2.35
C LEU A 14 10.78 13.32 -3.30
N GLN A 15 12.07 13.33 -3.64
CA GLN A 15 12.61 14.29 -4.60
C GLN A 15 12.00 14.08 -5.99
N LEU A 16 11.92 12.84 -6.48
CA LEU A 16 11.31 12.55 -7.77
C LEU A 16 9.85 13.05 -7.82
N LEU A 17 9.09 12.78 -6.76
CA LEU A 17 7.69 13.16 -6.68
C LEU A 17 7.49 14.69 -6.59
N SER A 18 8.43 15.43 -6.00
CA SER A 18 8.34 16.90 -5.96
C SER A 18 8.46 17.53 -7.35
N PHE A 19 9.15 16.87 -8.29
CA PHE A 19 9.27 17.30 -9.68
C PHE A 19 8.24 16.64 -10.62
N THR A 20 7.47 15.65 -10.15
CA THR A 20 6.54 14.88 -11.00
C THR A 20 5.11 14.85 -10.43
N PRO A 21 4.44 16.01 -10.26
CA PRO A 21 3.12 16.08 -9.63
C PRO A 21 2.02 15.30 -10.40
N ASN A 22 2.18 15.12 -11.71
CA ASN A 22 1.24 14.40 -12.58
C ASN A 22 1.53 12.89 -12.68
N LEU A 23 2.37 12.35 -11.79
CA LEU A 23 2.63 10.92 -11.73
C LEU A 23 1.42 10.19 -11.13
N HIS A 24 0.88 9.22 -11.87
CA HIS A 24 -0.32 8.47 -11.48
C HIS A 24 -0.05 7.03 -11.09
N ILE A 25 1.00 6.42 -11.65
CA ILE A 25 1.33 5.01 -11.48
C ILE A 25 2.80 4.89 -11.12
N LEU A 26 3.06 4.20 -10.02
CA LEU A 26 4.40 3.86 -9.55
C LEU A 26 4.57 2.34 -9.49
N LYS A 27 5.68 1.85 -10.02
CA LYS A 27 6.05 0.44 -9.95
C LYS A 27 7.46 0.30 -9.40
N PHE A 28 7.63 -0.50 -8.37
CA PHE A 28 8.91 -0.78 -7.74
C PHE A 28 9.12 -2.28 -7.61
N GLN A 29 10.37 -2.71 -7.74
CA GLN A 29 10.74 -4.04 -7.28
C GLN A 29 10.67 -4.09 -5.74
N SER A 30 11.29 -3.12 -5.06
CA SER A 30 11.25 -2.96 -3.61
C SER A 30 11.32 -1.50 -3.18
N ILE A 31 10.85 -1.21 -1.97
CA ILE A 31 10.99 0.10 -1.33
C ILE A 31 11.71 -0.11 0.00
N SER A 32 12.92 0.42 0.09
CA SER A 32 13.73 0.39 1.30
C SER A 32 13.49 1.67 2.10
N PHE A 33 12.89 1.53 3.27
CA PHE A 33 12.79 2.61 4.24
C PHE A 33 13.91 2.47 5.25
N ASN A 34 14.62 3.57 5.55
CA ASN A 34 15.57 3.57 6.65
C ASN A 34 14.77 3.53 7.98
N GLN A 35 14.69 2.34 8.57
CA GLN A 35 13.76 2.03 9.66
C GLN A 35 13.92 2.91 10.90
N ASN A 36 15.10 3.51 11.08
CA ASN A 36 15.39 4.32 12.27
C ASN A 36 14.74 5.72 12.24
N ASN A 37 14.16 6.15 11.10
CA ASN A 37 13.74 7.54 10.90
C ASN A 37 12.27 7.73 10.46
N PHE A 38 11.39 6.73 10.55
CA PHE A 38 9.99 6.84 10.06
C PHE A 38 9.26 8.11 10.55
N MET A 39 9.31 8.39 11.86
CA MET A 39 8.67 9.58 12.44
C MET A 39 9.31 10.89 11.96
N LEU A 40 10.63 10.92 11.82
CA LEU A 40 11.36 12.09 11.33
C LEU A 40 11.07 12.36 9.85
N ILE A 41 10.94 11.30 9.05
CA ILE A 41 10.59 11.39 7.62
C ILE A 41 9.20 11.99 7.44
N GLN A 42 8.21 11.58 8.24
CA GLN A 42 6.85 12.12 8.13
C GLN A 42 6.74 13.59 8.55
N GLN A 43 7.67 14.08 9.39
CA GLN A 43 7.78 15.49 9.77
C GLN A 43 8.56 16.33 8.76
N ASN A 44 9.20 15.70 7.75
CA ASN A 44 9.96 16.40 6.74
C ASN A 44 9.05 17.27 5.86
N GLU A 45 9.46 18.52 5.63
CA GLU A 45 8.69 19.47 4.81
C GLU A 45 8.44 18.95 3.38
N THR A 46 9.42 18.25 2.80
CA THR A 46 9.29 17.63 1.47
C THR A 46 8.23 16.53 1.48
N PHE A 47 8.19 15.70 2.53
CA PHE A 47 7.16 14.68 2.67
C PHE A 47 5.76 15.31 2.78
N ILE A 48 5.61 16.32 3.64
CA ILE A 48 4.34 17.04 3.85
C ILE A 48 3.89 17.74 2.57
N TYR A 49 4.82 18.32 1.81
CA TYR A 49 4.55 18.95 0.54
C TYR A 49 4.09 17.91 -0.50
N VAL A 50 4.90 16.87 -0.73
CA VAL A 50 4.62 15.82 -1.71
C VAL A 50 3.31 15.13 -1.42
N SER A 51 3.01 14.80 -0.16
CA SER A 51 1.77 14.11 0.21
C SER A 51 0.50 14.88 -0.13
N LYS A 52 0.57 16.21 -0.21
CA LYS A 52 -0.55 17.07 -0.59
C LYS A 52 -0.71 17.20 -2.10
N ILE A 53 0.38 17.17 -2.86
CA ILE A 53 0.36 17.54 -4.29
C ILE A 53 0.38 16.35 -5.24
N ASN A 54 0.88 15.19 -4.82
CA ASN A 54 1.02 14.06 -5.72
C ASN A 54 -0.35 13.49 -6.12
N GLN A 55 -0.40 12.90 -7.32
CA GLN A 55 -1.62 12.33 -7.89
C GLN A 55 -1.50 10.82 -8.12
N VAL A 56 -0.64 10.16 -7.33
CA VAL A 56 -0.42 8.72 -7.45
C VAL A 56 -1.68 8.00 -7.01
N LYS A 57 -2.24 7.21 -7.93
CA LYS A 57 -3.44 6.41 -7.71
C LYS A 57 -3.15 4.92 -7.66
N SER A 58 -2.06 4.48 -8.29
CA SER A 58 -1.69 3.08 -8.36
C SER A 58 -0.24 2.87 -7.94
N LEU A 59 -0.04 1.91 -7.05
CA LEU A 59 1.27 1.47 -6.62
C LEU A 59 1.40 -0.05 -6.80
N ASP A 60 2.50 -0.49 -7.42
CA ASP A 60 2.88 -1.90 -7.54
C ASP A 60 4.27 -2.08 -6.92
N VAL A 61 4.38 -2.88 -5.86
CA VAL A 61 5.64 -3.25 -5.20
C VAL A 61 5.79 -4.76 -5.34
N ARG A 62 6.82 -5.24 -6.03
CA ARG A 62 6.93 -6.69 -6.27
C ARG A 62 7.29 -7.48 -5.01
N GLU A 63 8.11 -6.89 -4.16
CA GLU A 63 8.56 -7.50 -2.91
C GLU A 63 7.56 -7.32 -1.75
N SER A 64 7.87 -7.98 -0.63
CA SER A 64 7.02 -7.95 0.55
C SER A 64 7.11 -6.62 1.29
N CYS A 65 5.97 -6.00 1.57
CA CYS A 65 5.89 -4.84 2.46
C CYS A 65 5.62 -5.25 3.93
N THR A 66 6.20 -4.49 4.86
CA THR A 66 5.82 -4.53 6.29
C THR A 66 4.66 -3.57 6.55
N LEU A 67 4.04 -3.66 7.73
CA LEU A 67 3.02 -2.70 8.15
C LEU A 67 3.52 -1.25 8.07
N GLU A 68 4.68 -0.95 8.63
CA GLU A 68 5.22 0.42 8.68
C GLU A 68 5.44 1.00 7.27
N CYS A 69 5.87 0.14 6.35
CA CYS A 69 6.00 0.45 4.94
C CYS A 69 4.65 0.85 4.32
N ILE A 70 3.60 0.06 4.56
CA ILE A 70 2.24 0.38 4.09
C ILE A 70 1.72 1.65 4.75
N GLU A 71 1.91 1.86 6.04
CA GLU A 71 1.47 3.08 6.73
C GLU A 71 2.10 4.33 6.09
N MET A 72 3.41 4.27 5.81
CA MET A 72 4.08 5.39 5.17
C MET A 72 3.58 5.62 3.74
N ILE A 73 3.41 4.56 2.95
CA ILE A 73 2.84 4.63 1.60
C ILE A 73 1.47 5.30 1.61
N MET A 74 0.58 4.90 2.53
CA MET A 74 -0.76 5.47 2.62
C MET A 74 -0.74 6.95 3.04
N ASN A 75 0.20 7.33 3.92
CA ASN A 75 0.37 8.72 4.33
C ASN A 75 0.97 9.59 3.21
N LEU A 76 1.87 9.02 2.40
CA LEU A 76 2.45 9.72 1.26
C LEU A 76 1.46 9.84 0.10
N PHE A 77 0.62 8.84 -0.14
CA PHE A 77 -0.30 8.78 -1.27
C PHE A 77 -1.77 8.74 -0.79
N PRO A 78 -2.31 9.84 -0.25
CA PRO A 78 -3.66 9.83 0.34
C PRO A 78 -4.78 9.56 -0.68
N GLN A 79 -4.52 9.77 -1.98
CA GLN A 79 -5.45 9.50 -3.08
C GLN A 79 -5.27 8.10 -3.70
N ILE A 80 -4.50 7.21 -3.05
CA ILE A 80 -4.24 5.89 -3.61
C ILE A 80 -5.52 5.05 -3.69
N GLU A 81 -5.74 4.48 -4.87
CA GLU A 81 -6.91 3.68 -5.21
C GLU A 81 -6.52 2.20 -5.39
N TYR A 82 -5.30 1.93 -5.85
CA TYR A 82 -4.80 0.59 -6.18
C TYR A 82 -3.45 0.33 -5.52
N ILE A 83 -3.36 -0.77 -4.77
CA ILE A 83 -2.10 -1.28 -4.24
C ILE A 83 -1.92 -2.72 -4.66
N LYS A 84 -0.77 -3.03 -5.25
CA LYS A 84 -0.29 -4.39 -5.43
C LYS A 84 1.02 -4.55 -4.68
N THR A 85 1.11 -5.53 -3.81
CA THR A 85 2.33 -5.78 -3.02
C THR A 85 2.49 -7.24 -2.63
N GLY A 86 3.71 -7.73 -2.41
CA GLY A 86 3.88 -8.96 -1.64
C GLY A 86 3.61 -8.70 -0.15
N LEU A 87 3.22 -9.71 0.63
CA LEU A 87 3.15 -9.59 2.10
C LEU A 87 3.78 -10.80 2.77
N ASN A 88 4.52 -10.53 3.85
CA ASN A 88 4.95 -11.58 4.76
C ASN A 88 3.74 -12.12 5.53
N LYS A 89 3.73 -13.43 5.80
CA LYS A 89 2.64 -14.10 6.53
C LYS A 89 2.20 -13.38 7.80
N LYS A 90 3.18 -12.88 8.57
CA LYS A 90 2.96 -12.22 9.86
C LYS A 90 2.35 -10.83 9.71
N GLU A 91 2.49 -10.21 8.54
CA GLU A 91 2.06 -8.85 8.23
C GLU A 91 0.64 -8.79 7.66
N ILE A 92 0.11 -9.92 7.15
CA ILE A 92 -1.21 -9.96 6.49
C ILE A 92 -2.32 -9.43 7.41
N GLU A 93 -2.42 -9.95 8.64
CA GLU A 93 -3.46 -9.53 9.59
C GLU A 93 -3.26 -8.07 10.09
N PRO A 94 -2.06 -7.65 10.54
CA PRO A 94 -1.81 -6.26 10.91
C PRO A 94 -2.12 -5.26 9.80
N ILE A 95 -1.66 -5.52 8.57
CA ILE A 95 -1.91 -4.65 7.40
C ILE A 95 -3.39 -4.64 7.06
N GLY A 96 -4.06 -5.79 7.08
CA GLY A 96 -5.50 -5.89 6.89
C GLY A 96 -6.26 -5.02 7.89
N ARG A 97 -6.00 -5.17 9.20
CA ARG A 97 -6.61 -4.34 10.25
C ARG A 97 -6.38 -2.85 10.02
N PHE A 98 -5.14 -2.47 9.73
CA PHE A 98 -4.79 -1.08 9.46
C PHE A 98 -5.60 -0.53 8.28
N LEU A 99 -5.50 -1.16 7.11
CA LEU A 99 -6.15 -0.68 5.89
C LEU A 99 -7.67 -0.60 6.05
N PHE A 100 -8.30 -1.66 6.55
CA PHE A 100 -9.75 -1.70 6.70
C PHE A 100 -10.26 -0.71 7.75
N SER A 101 -9.53 -0.51 8.86
CA SER A 101 -9.90 0.52 9.84
C SER A 101 -9.90 1.93 9.25
N LYS A 102 -9.00 2.21 8.29
CA LYS A 102 -8.87 3.52 7.64
C LYS A 102 -9.88 3.69 6.51
N ILE A 103 -10.14 2.63 5.75
CA ILE A 103 -11.17 2.59 4.70
C ILE A 103 -12.56 2.80 5.30
N ASN A 104 -12.89 2.10 6.39
CA ASN A 104 -14.19 2.23 7.06
C ASN A 104 -14.43 3.64 7.63
N LYS A 105 -13.34 4.31 8.07
CA LYS A 105 -13.37 5.72 8.48
C LYS A 105 -13.35 6.70 7.29
N LYS A 106 -13.40 6.21 6.05
CA LYS A 106 -13.32 6.98 4.80
C LYS A 106 -12.07 7.87 4.71
N ILE A 107 -10.99 7.48 5.38
CA ILE A 107 -9.71 8.22 5.36
C ILE A 107 -9.02 8.00 4.02
N TYR A 108 -9.08 6.78 3.47
CA TYR A 108 -8.45 6.42 2.21
C TYR A 108 -9.47 5.90 1.20
N LYS A 109 -9.17 6.08 -0.09
CA LYS A 109 -10.02 5.68 -1.23
C LYS A 109 -9.59 4.34 -1.84
N LEU A 110 -9.00 3.44 -1.07
CA LEU A 110 -8.48 2.19 -1.60
C LEU A 110 -9.62 1.33 -2.17
N LEU A 111 -9.64 1.21 -3.50
CA LEU A 111 -10.62 0.43 -4.26
C LEU A 111 -10.14 -1.00 -4.50
N PHE A 112 -8.82 -1.18 -4.59
CA PHE A 112 -8.22 -2.46 -4.95
C PHE A 112 -6.93 -2.72 -4.17
N LEU A 113 -6.84 -3.90 -3.55
CA LEU A 113 -5.64 -4.43 -2.91
C LEU A 113 -5.33 -5.81 -3.49
N CYS A 114 -4.12 -6.00 -3.99
CA CYS A 114 -3.63 -7.28 -4.50
C CYS A 114 -2.38 -7.70 -3.75
N ILE A 115 -2.45 -8.86 -3.11
CA ILE A 115 -1.33 -9.46 -2.37
C ILE A 115 -0.72 -10.58 -3.20
N SER A 116 0.47 -10.33 -3.72
CA SER A 116 1.20 -11.23 -4.61
C SER A 116 1.68 -12.48 -3.89
N TYR A 117 1.72 -13.60 -4.62
CA TYR A 117 2.26 -14.89 -4.15
C TYR A 117 1.61 -15.43 -2.87
N THR A 118 0.29 -15.30 -2.74
CA THR A 118 -0.45 -15.75 -1.56
C THR A 118 -0.91 -17.21 -1.72
N PRO A 119 -0.45 -18.15 -0.86
CA PRO A 119 -0.96 -19.51 -0.89
C PRO A 119 -2.47 -19.61 -0.61
N LYS A 120 -3.17 -20.51 -1.30
CA LYS A 120 -4.63 -20.75 -1.16
C LYS A 120 -5.11 -20.91 0.30
N ILE A 121 -4.28 -21.47 1.18
CA ILE A 121 -4.62 -21.67 2.59
C ILE A 121 -4.91 -20.35 3.33
N TYR A 122 -4.33 -19.23 2.87
CA TYR A 122 -4.56 -17.91 3.46
C TYR A 122 -5.90 -17.31 3.05
N LEU A 123 -6.44 -17.65 1.88
CA LEU A 123 -7.75 -17.15 1.46
C LEU A 123 -8.84 -17.49 2.49
N LYS A 124 -8.85 -18.73 3.00
CA LYS A 124 -9.79 -19.14 4.05
C LYS A 124 -9.58 -18.33 5.33
N LYS A 125 -8.34 -18.19 5.79
CA LYS A 125 -8.02 -17.42 7.00
C LYS A 125 -8.44 -15.96 6.86
N LEU A 126 -8.16 -15.35 5.72
CA LEU A 126 -8.45 -13.95 5.46
C LEU A 126 -9.95 -13.69 5.33
N LYS A 127 -10.70 -14.59 4.66
CA LYS A 127 -12.17 -14.54 4.61
C LYS A 127 -12.77 -14.67 6.01
N THR A 128 -12.24 -15.56 6.84
CA THR A 128 -12.67 -15.68 8.25
C THR A 128 -12.35 -14.40 9.02
N PHE A 129 -11.14 -13.88 8.90
CA PHE A 129 -10.71 -12.64 9.56
C PHE A 129 -11.59 -11.45 9.19
N ILE A 130 -11.84 -11.22 7.89
CA ILE A 130 -12.67 -10.10 7.41
C ILE A 130 -14.11 -10.23 7.91
N LYS A 131 -14.67 -11.45 7.89
CA LYS A 131 -16.02 -11.72 8.44
C LYS A 131 -16.09 -11.48 9.94
N LEU A 132 -15.10 -11.95 10.71
CA LEU A 132 -15.10 -11.80 12.17
C LEU A 132 -15.02 -10.33 12.60
N GLU A 133 -14.29 -9.52 11.85
CA GLU A 133 -14.04 -8.13 12.19
C GLU A 133 -15.07 -7.18 11.52
N ASN A 134 -16.09 -7.73 10.82
CA ASN A 134 -17.11 -6.99 10.05
C ASN A 134 -16.49 -5.86 9.20
N LEU A 135 -15.34 -6.15 8.58
CA LEU A 135 -14.52 -5.10 8.00
C LEU A 135 -15.02 -4.64 6.64
N LEU A 136 -15.78 -5.47 5.91
CA LEU A 136 -16.05 -5.26 4.49
C LEU A 136 -17.35 -5.92 4.00
N ASP A 137 -18.50 -5.31 4.26
CA ASP A 137 -19.78 -5.82 3.72
C ASP A 137 -19.88 -5.66 2.17
N ASP A 138 -19.13 -4.72 1.59
CA ASP A 138 -19.20 -4.37 0.15
C ASP A 138 -18.01 -4.86 -0.69
N TYR A 139 -17.00 -5.55 -0.13
CA TYR A 139 -15.81 -5.95 -0.89
C TYR A 139 -15.86 -7.42 -1.31
N PHE A 140 -15.43 -7.66 -2.55
CA PHE A 140 -15.14 -8.97 -3.09
C PHE A 140 -13.73 -9.40 -2.72
N ILE A 141 -13.56 -10.69 -2.42
CA ILE A 141 -12.27 -11.29 -2.08
C ILE A 141 -12.11 -12.58 -2.87
N ASP A 142 -11.09 -12.62 -3.71
CA ASP A 142 -10.80 -13.81 -4.51
C ASP A 142 -9.30 -14.04 -4.73
N LEU A 143 -8.96 -15.24 -5.19
CA LEU A 143 -7.60 -15.59 -5.57
C LEU A 143 -7.50 -15.70 -7.10
N VAL A 144 -6.77 -14.77 -7.72
CA VAL A 144 -6.55 -14.71 -9.17
C VAL A 144 -5.07 -14.92 -9.45
N ASP A 145 -4.71 -15.98 -10.18
CA ASP A 145 -3.32 -16.29 -10.56
C ASP A 145 -2.33 -16.23 -9.39
N TYR A 146 -2.66 -16.89 -8.28
CA TYR A 146 -1.87 -16.92 -7.04
C TYR A 146 -1.78 -15.57 -6.29
N ASN A 147 -2.56 -14.57 -6.71
CA ASN A 147 -2.68 -13.29 -6.02
C ASN A 147 -4.00 -13.22 -5.27
N LEU A 148 -3.95 -12.77 -4.03
CA LEU A 148 -5.15 -12.50 -3.24
C LEU A 148 -5.60 -11.08 -3.54
N CYS A 149 -6.75 -10.94 -4.20
CA CYS A 149 -7.31 -9.66 -4.60
C CYS A 149 -8.52 -9.33 -3.73
N ILE A 150 -8.59 -8.07 -3.29
CA ILE A 150 -9.69 -7.50 -2.53
C ILE A 150 -10.12 -6.23 -3.27
N TRP A 151 -11.39 -6.13 -3.64
CA TRP A 151 -11.89 -4.98 -4.40
C TRP A 151 -13.35 -4.65 -4.10
N ARG A 152 -13.74 -3.40 -4.34
CA ARG A 152 -15.13 -2.93 -4.27
C ARG A 152 -15.74 -2.81 -5.65
#